data_AF-A0A941HLE0-F1
#
_entry.id   AF-A0A941HLE0-F1
#
_cell.length_a   1.000
_cell.length_b   1.000
_cell.length_c   1.000
_cell.angle_alpha   90.00
_cell.angle_beta   90.00
_cell.angle_gamma   90.00
#
_symmetry.space_group_name_H-M   'P 1'
#
loop_
_entity.id
_entity.type
_entity.pdbx_description
1 polymer ?
#
loop_
_entity_poly.entity_id
_entity_poly.type
_entity_poly.pdbx_seq_one_letter_code
_entity_poly.pdbx_strand_id
1 'polypeptide(L)'
;MEFDISEKLAIVNVIDAVIYADGQVHKGEINAFAQLMKVLDFDTNFLIQARNLDREQSIELLKNLSLEKKEFLSKRMKEVAQSDGFVHHKEIEIIEQVLGAI
;
A
#
# COMPACT_ATOMS: atom_id res chain seq x y z
N MET A 1 -7.98 -0.56 15.69
CA MET A 1 -8.46 -0.54 14.30
C MET A 1 -8.35 -1.94 13.72
N GLU A 2 -9.41 -2.47 13.12
CA GLU A 2 -9.40 -3.77 12.44
C GLU A 2 -9.69 -3.56 10.95
N PHE A 3 -9.05 -4.36 10.09
CA PHE A 3 -9.28 -4.36 8.66
C PHE A 3 -9.96 -5.67 8.25
N ASP A 4 -10.97 -5.60 7.39
CA ASP A 4 -11.51 -6.78 6.75
C ASP A 4 -10.60 -7.28 5.61
N ILE A 5 -10.89 -8.45 5.05
CA ILE A 5 -10.02 -9.05 4.04
C ILE A 5 -9.92 -8.21 2.76
N SER A 6 -11.01 -7.54 2.36
CA SER A 6 -11.08 -6.71 1.16
C SER A 6 -10.29 -5.43 1.34
N GLU A 7 -10.40 -4.80 2.51
CA GLU A 7 -9.60 -3.65 2.88
C GLU A 7 -8.10 -4.01 2.92
N LYS A 8 -7.74 -5.15 3.52
CA LYS A 8 -6.34 -5.63 3.53
C LYS A 8 -5.81 -5.88 2.12
N LEU A 9 -6.58 -6.54 1.26
CA LEU A 9 -6.24 -6.79 -0.15
C LEU A 9 -5.97 -5.47 -0.89
N ALA A 10 -6.86 -4.50 -0.74
CA ALA A 10 -6.74 -3.19 -1.39
C ALA A 10 -5.52 -2.40 -0.88
N ILE A 11 -5.27 -2.39 0.44
CA ILE A 11 -4.09 -1.75 1.04
C ILE A 11 -2.81 -2.37 0.51
N VAL A 12 -2.73 -3.70 0.50
CA VAL A 12 -1.55 -4.44 0.02
C VAL A 12 -1.33 -4.18 -1.47
N ASN A 13 -2.39 -4.15 -2.29
CA ASN A 13 -2.31 -3.84 -3.72
C ASN A 13 -1.70 -2.46 -3.98
N VAL A 14 -2.19 -1.40 -3.33
CA VAL A 14 -1.67 -0.04 -3.58
C VAL A 14 -0.27 0.16 -3.02
N ILE A 15 0.08 -0.47 -1.90
CA ILE A 15 1.44 -0.38 -1.34
C ILE A 15 2.43 -1.15 -2.22
N ASP A 16 2.08 -2.35 -2.69
CA ASP A 16 2.91 -3.11 -3.64
C ASP A 16 3.12 -2.29 -4.93
N ALA A 17 2.08 -1.61 -5.42
CA ALA A 17 2.21 -0.72 -6.58
C ALA A 17 3.19 0.45 -6.35
N VAL A 18 3.27 1.02 -5.14
CA VAL A 18 4.27 2.04 -4.80
C VAL A 18 5.67 1.46 -4.90
N ILE A 19 5.92 0.29 -4.31
CA ILE A 19 7.25 -0.37 -4.29
C ILE A 19 7.76 -0.68 -5.69
N TYR A 20 6.87 -1.05 -6.60
CA TYR A 20 7.26 -1.41 -7.98
C TYR A 20 7.17 -0.22 -8.96
N ALA A 21 6.85 0.99 -8.51
CA ALA A 21 6.55 2.14 -9.36
C ALA A 21 7.74 2.56 -10.24
N ASP A 22 8.94 2.56 -9.67
CA ASP A 22 10.17 3.01 -10.33
C ASP A 22 10.93 1.88 -11.05
N GLY A 23 10.52 0.62 -10.82
CA GLY A 23 11.14 -0.59 -11.35
C GLY A 23 12.36 -1.07 -10.55
N GLN A 24 12.69 -0.45 -9.41
CA GLN A 24 13.78 -0.83 -8.53
C GLN A 24 13.27 -1.05 -7.11
N VAL A 25 13.29 -2.30 -6.68
CA VAL A 25 12.88 -2.65 -5.33
C VAL A 25 14.08 -2.58 -4.39
N HIS A 26 13.99 -1.73 -3.37
CA HIS A 26 15.02 -1.57 -2.36
C HIS A 26 14.74 -2.40 -1.10
N LYS A 27 15.75 -2.58 -0.25
CA LYS A 27 15.63 -3.48 0.91
C LYS A 27 14.75 -2.89 2.01
N GLY A 28 14.83 -1.59 2.24
CA GLY A 28 13.98 -0.87 3.18
C GLY A 28 12.51 -0.99 2.81
N GLU A 29 12.16 -0.91 1.53
CA GLU A 29 10.78 -1.02 1.05
C GLU A 29 10.19 -2.39 1.38
N ILE A 30 10.96 -3.44 1.09
CA ILE A 30 10.57 -4.82 1.43
C ILE A 30 10.44 -5.00 2.94
N ASN A 31 11.32 -4.39 3.74
CA ASN A 31 11.24 -4.46 5.19
C ASN A 31 9.99 -3.73 5.71
N ALA A 32 9.71 -2.53 5.21
CA ALA A 32 8.52 -1.74 5.56
C ALA A 32 7.25 -2.49 5.16
N PHE A 33 7.23 -3.09 3.97
CA PHE A 33 6.13 -3.93 3.49
C PHE A 33 5.93 -5.17 4.37
N ALA A 34 7.01 -5.87 4.73
CA ALA A 34 6.93 -7.02 5.63
C ALA A 34 6.39 -6.66 7.02
N GLN A 35 6.69 -5.45 7.53
CA GLN A 35 6.08 -4.96 8.77
C GLN A 35 4.60 -4.63 8.58
N LEU A 36 4.21 -4.02 7.46
CA LEU A 36 2.81 -3.79 7.13
C LEU A 36 2.00 -5.10 7.13
N MET A 37 2.52 -6.14 6.49
CA MET A 37 1.88 -7.47 6.44
C MET A 37 1.63 -8.04 7.84
N LYS A 38 2.58 -7.86 8.77
CA LYS A 38 2.41 -8.26 10.18
C LYS A 38 1.38 -7.41 10.92
N VAL A 39 1.39 -6.09 10.72
CA VAL A 39 0.42 -5.17 11.35
C VAL A 39 -1.00 -5.46 10.88
N LEU A 40 -1.16 -5.80 9.61
CA LEU A 40 -2.44 -6.18 9.03
C LEU A 40 -2.84 -7.62 9.39
N ASP A 41 -1.95 -8.43 9.98
CA ASP A 41 -2.13 -9.88 10.10
C ASP A 41 -2.60 -10.48 8.76
N PHE A 42 -1.86 -10.16 7.68
CA PHE A 42 -2.21 -10.54 6.33
C PHE A 42 -1.40 -11.77 5.91
N ASP A 43 -2.10 -12.86 5.61
CA ASP A 43 -1.47 -14.10 5.17
C ASP A 43 -0.92 -13.92 3.75
N THR A 44 0.36 -14.25 3.58
CA THR A 44 1.07 -14.26 2.29
C THR A 44 0.36 -15.05 1.20
N ASN A 45 -0.50 -16.01 1.54
CA ASN A 45 -1.33 -16.73 0.57
C ASN A 45 -2.30 -15.81 -0.19
N PHE A 46 -2.69 -14.67 0.39
CA PHE A 46 -3.52 -13.66 -0.25
C PHE A 46 -2.70 -12.61 -1.02
N LEU A 47 -1.37 -12.66 -0.99
CA LEU A 47 -0.52 -11.70 -1.70
C LEU A 47 -0.73 -11.78 -3.22
N ILE A 48 -0.86 -13.00 -3.76
CA ILE A 48 -1.16 -13.19 -5.20
C ILE A 48 -2.53 -12.59 -5.53
N GLN A 49 -3.51 -12.73 -4.64
CA GLN A 49 -4.85 -12.16 -4.85
C GLN A 49 -4.79 -10.63 -4.82
N ALA A 50 -4.06 -10.05 -3.86
CA ALA A 50 -3.85 -8.60 -3.77
C ALA A 50 -3.22 -8.06 -5.06
N ARG A 51 -2.19 -8.73 -5.60
CA ARG A 51 -1.51 -8.32 -6.84
C ARG A 51 -2.36 -8.44 -8.10
N ASN A 52 -3.31 -9.37 -8.10
CA ASN A 52 -4.25 -9.55 -9.21
C ASN A 52 -5.46 -8.63 -9.12
N LEU A 53 -5.65 -7.92 -8.00
CA LEU A 53 -6.74 -6.96 -7.85
C LEU A 53 -6.48 -5.76 -8.76
N ASP A 54 -7.52 -5.34 -9.48
CA ASP A 54 -7.43 -4.14 -10.30
C ASP A 54 -7.25 -2.89 -9.42
N ARG A 55 -6.41 -1.96 -9.86
CA ARG A 55 -6.07 -0.76 -9.08
C ARG A 55 -7.30 0.13 -8.83
N GLU A 56 -8.19 0.27 -9.82
CA GLU A 56 -9.41 1.07 -9.66
C GLU A 56 -10.34 0.42 -8.64
N GLN A 57 -10.46 -0.91 -8.66
CA GLN A 57 -11.22 -1.65 -7.65
C GLN A 57 -10.63 -1.47 -6.24
N SER A 58 -9.30 -1.53 -6.10
CA SER A 58 -8.63 -1.23 -4.83
C SER A 58 -8.99 0.18 -4.36
N ILE A 59 -8.89 1.19 -5.23
CA ILE A 59 -9.21 2.58 -4.88
C ILE A 59 -10.66 2.72 -4.42
N GLU A 60 -11.62 2.08 -5.08
CA GLU A 60 -13.03 2.10 -4.66
C GLU A 60 -13.25 1.50 -3.27
N LEU A 61 -12.54 0.41 -2.94
CA LEU A 61 -12.57 -0.16 -1.58
C LEU A 61 -11.97 0.82 -0.56
N LEU A 62 -10.85 1.47 -0.91
CA LEU A 62 -10.15 2.40 -0.05
C LEU A 62 -10.93 3.70 0.22
N LYS A 63 -11.76 4.16 -0.72
CA LYS A 63 -12.67 5.31 -0.55
C LYS A 63 -13.62 5.14 0.63
N ASN A 64 -14.04 3.91 0.90
CA ASN A 64 -15.00 3.57 1.94
C ASN A 64 -14.38 3.38 3.33
N LEU A 65 -13.04 3.47 3.45
CA LEU A 65 -12.35 3.40 4.72
C LEU A 65 -12.75 4.56 5.65
N SER A 66 -12.71 4.32 6.97
CA SER A 66 -12.78 5.38 7.95
C SER A 66 -11.58 6.33 7.84
N LEU A 67 -11.71 7.55 8.37
CA LEU A 67 -10.63 8.53 8.36
C LEU A 67 -9.35 7.98 9.02
N GLU A 68 -9.47 7.32 10.17
CA GLU A 68 -8.36 6.67 10.88
C GLU A 68 -7.62 5.66 9.99
N LYS A 69 -8.36 4.85 9.22
CA LYS A 69 -7.81 3.86 8.28
C LYS A 69 -7.10 4.53 7.09
N LYS A 70 -7.65 5.63 6.57
CA LYS A 70 -7.01 6.40 5.48
C LYS A 70 -5.72 7.08 5.92
N GLU A 71 -5.71 7.65 7.13
CA GLU A 71 -4.50 8.23 7.73
C GLU A 71 -3.42 7.16 7.95
N PHE A 72 -3.81 5.97 8.42
CA PHE A 72 -2.92 4.83 8.52
C PHE A 72 -2.31 4.46 7.16
N LEU A 73 -3.13 4.33 6.11
CA LEU A 73 -2.65 4.01 4.76
C LEU A 73 -1.67 5.08 4.26
N SER A 74 -2.02 6.36 4.36
CA SER A 74 -1.16 7.48 3.93
C SER A 74 0.20 7.43 4.62
N LYS A 75 0.21 7.14 5.92
CA LYS A 75 1.46 6.99 6.69
C LYS A 75 2.28 5.81 6.18
N ARG A 76 1.66 4.66 5.93
CA ARG A 76 2.37 3.45 5.44
C ARG A 76 2.94 3.62 4.05
N MET A 77 2.20 4.28 3.15
CA MET A 77 2.70 4.61 1.81
C MET A 77 3.96 5.47 1.87
N LYS A 78 3.97 6.50 2.73
CA LYS A 78 5.14 7.38 2.93
C LYS A 78 6.32 6.66 3.56
N GLU A 79 6.07 5.80 4.56
CA GLU A 79 7.12 5.01 5.20
C GLU A 79 7.82 4.07 4.22
N VAL A 80 7.05 3.44 3.32
CA VAL A 80 7.58 2.58 2.25
C VAL A 80 8.41 3.39 1.27
N ALA A 81 7.89 4.49 0.72
CA ALA A 81 8.63 5.29 -0.25
C ALA A 81 9.85 6.02 0.35
N GLN A 82 9.95 6.16 1.68
CA GLN A 82 11.08 6.81 2.36
C GLN A 82 12.12 5.84 2.93
N SER A 83 11.88 4.53 2.88
CA SER A 83 12.62 3.56 3.69
C SER A 83 14.09 3.40 3.31
N ASP A 84 14.46 3.69 2.07
CA ASP A 84 15.83 3.55 1.56
C ASP A 84 16.57 4.88 1.41
N GLY A 85 16.03 5.95 2.00
CA GLY A 85 16.66 7.26 2.06
C GLY A 85 16.57 8.07 0.76
N PHE A 86 16.01 7.50 -0.29
CA PHE A 86 15.66 8.17 -1.54
C PHE A 86 14.20 7.89 -1.85
N VAL A 87 13.42 8.95 -2.04
CA VAL A 87 12.04 8.86 -2.52
C VAL A 87 12.06 9.08 -4.03
N HIS A 88 11.56 8.12 -4.80
CA HIS A 88 11.49 8.26 -6.25
C HIS A 88 10.25 9.03 -6.67
N HIS A 89 10.37 9.84 -7.74
CA HIS A 89 9.26 10.66 -8.22
C HIS A 89 8.02 9.82 -8.58
N LYS A 90 8.23 8.65 -9.19
CA LYS A 90 7.15 7.74 -9.59
C LYS A 90 6.38 7.14 -8.41
N GLU A 91 7.05 6.91 -7.29
CA GLU A 91 6.40 6.46 -6.06
C GLU A 91 5.49 7.57 -5.52
N ILE A 92 5.99 8.81 -5.50
CA ILE A 92 5.21 9.99 -5.09
C ILE A 92 3.98 10.16 -5.98
N GLU A 93 4.13 10.02 -7.31
CA GLU A 93 3.00 10.11 -8.24
C GLU A 93 1.89 9.10 -7.90
N ILE A 94 2.24 7.84 -7.60
CA ILE A 94 1.26 6.83 -7.20
C ILE A 94 0.63 7.18 -5.85
N ILE A 95 1.42 7.65 -4.88
CA ILE A 95 0.91 8.06 -3.57
C ILE A 95 -0.09 9.21 -3.73
N GLU A 96 0.25 10.25 -4.48
CA GLU A 96 -0.63 11.40 -4.73
C GLU A 96 -1.88 11.00 -5.49
N GLN A 97 -1.77 10.12 -6.49
CA GLN A 97 -2.91 9.59 -7.23
C GLN A 97 -3.88 8.85 -6.30
N VAL A 98 -3.39 7.94 -5.46
CA VAL A 98 -4.24 7.16 -4.55
C VAL A 98 -4.85 8.06 -3.50
N LEU A 99 -4.06 8.91 -2.82
CA LEU A 99 -4.55 9.77 -1.75
C LEU A 99 -5.49 10.86 -2.24
N GLY A 100 -5.30 11.37 -3.46
CA GLY A 100 -6.22 12.32 -4.08
C GLY A 100 -7.54 11.68 -4.54
N ALA A 101 -7.58 10.36 -4.70
CA ALA A 101 -8.77 9.63 -5.11
C ALA A 101 -9.62 9.10 -3.94
N ILE A 102 -9.07 9.01 -2.73
CA ILE A 102 -9.75 8.43 -1.55
C ILE A 102 -10.17 9.47 -0.50
#